data_AF-A0AA44C7F9-F1
#
_entry.id   AF-A0AA44C7F9-F1
#
_cell.length_a   1.000
_cell.length_b   1.000
_cell.length_c   1.000
_cell.angle_alpha   90.00
_cell.angle_beta   90.00
_cell.angle_gamma   90.00
#
_symmetry.space_group_name_H-M   'P 1'
#
loop_
_entity.id
_entity.type
_entity.pdbx_description
1 polymer ?
#
loop_
_entity_poly.entity_id
_entity_poly.type
_entity_poly.pdbx_seq_one_letter_code
_entity_poly.pdbx_strand_id
1 'polypeptide(L)'
;MTAEKHVSRMNGIDLEVLKATIGAIQKDPALGACRFRARNAWLGGTRNCSTISGFHGAGQEMVHAEPFLLNADEPAVLAGGDKAANPVEHLLNALAGCITTSMVAHAAVHGISIDELESELEGDIDLRGFLGLNPAVPKGYTNIRVKFRVKTAPENLALLRELAAFSPVYNTLVQGAKVDIDIEAC
;
A
#
# COMPACT_ATOMS: atom_id res chain seq x y z
N MET A 1 -28.12 -32.63 -1.66
CA MET A 1 -27.87 -31.88 -0.41
C MET A 1 -26.38 -31.61 -0.34
N THR A 2 -25.93 -30.50 -0.93
CA THR A 2 -24.54 -30.06 -0.84
C THR A 2 -24.36 -29.40 0.52
N ALA A 3 -23.56 -30.01 1.40
CA ALA A 3 -23.18 -29.40 2.67
C ALA A 3 -22.52 -28.06 2.39
N GLU A 4 -23.14 -26.96 2.86
CA GLU A 4 -22.50 -25.66 2.87
C GLU A 4 -21.25 -25.77 3.74
N LYS A 5 -20.06 -25.73 3.10
CA LYS A 5 -18.81 -25.58 3.84
C LYS A 5 -18.91 -24.26 4.60
N HIS A 6 -18.97 -24.33 5.93
CA HIS A 6 -18.97 -23.15 6.78
C HIS A 6 -17.63 -22.42 6.58
N VAL A 7 -17.64 -21.36 5.78
CA VAL A 7 -16.44 -20.54 5.54
C VAL A 7 -16.22 -19.70 6.79
N SER A 8 -15.16 -20.01 7.54
CA SER A 8 -14.75 -19.20 8.69
C SER A 8 -14.21 -17.87 8.19
N ARG A 9 -15.04 -16.83 8.23
CA ARG A 9 -14.67 -15.47 7.84
C ARG A 9 -14.57 -14.56 9.06
N MET A 10 -13.55 -13.73 9.09
CA MET A 10 -13.39 -12.66 10.08
C MET A 10 -12.99 -11.38 9.35
N ASN A 11 -13.69 -10.27 9.61
CA ASN A 11 -13.49 -9.00 8.92
C ASN A 11 -13.53 -9.10 7.38
N GLY A 12 -14.34 -10.04 6.85
CA GLY A 12 -14.42 -10.33 5.41
C GLY A 12 -13.29 -11.19 4.84
N ILE A 13 -12.30 -11.58 5.65
CA ILE A 13 -11.17 -12.42 5.24
C ILE A 13 -11.50 -13.90 5.45
N ASP A 14 -11.23 -14.72 4.45
CA ASP A 14 -11.29 -16.18 4.56
C ASP A 14 -10.09 -16.69 5.38
N LEU A 15 -10.38 -17.10 6.62
CA LEU A 15 -9.34 -17.53 7.56
C LEU A 15 -8.68 -18.85 7.14
N GLU A 16 -9.40 -19.72 6.43
CA GLU A 16 -8.86 -21.01 6.00
C GLU A 16 -7.86 -20.79 4.87
N VAL A 17 -8.18 -19.91 3.91
CA VAL A 17 -7.24 -19.52 2.84
C VAL A 17 -6.00 -18.83 3.41
N LEU A 18 -6.18 -17.91 4.36
CA LEU A 18 -5.05 -17.20 4.97
C LEU A 18 -4.14 -18.15 5.75
N LYS A 19 -4.70 -19.03 6.59
CA LYS A 19 -3.94 -20.06 7.32
C LYS A 19 -3.24 -21.04 6.39
N ALA A 20 -3.90 -21.44 5.30
CA ALA A 20 -3.28 -22.31 4.29
C ALA A 20 -2.07 -21.64 3.64
N THR A 21 -2.18 -20.35 3.30
CA THR A 21 -1.06 -19.56 2.76
C THR A 21 0.10 -19.48 3.76
N ILE A 22 -0.19 -19.15 5.02
CA ILE A 22 0.81 -19.11 6.09
C ILE A 22 1.51 -20.48 6.23
N GLY A 23 0.73 -21.56 6.30
CA GLY A 23 1.26 -22.91 6.42
C GLY A 23 2.09 -23.35 5.21
N ALA A 24 1.74 -22.91 4.00
CA ALA A 24 2.52 -23.16 2.80
C ALA A 24 3.88 -22.45 2.86
N ILE A 25 3.90 -21.17 3.22
CA ILE A 25 5.14 -20.38 3.36
C ILE A 25 6.00 -20.91 4.52
N GLN A 26 5.41 -21.38 5.62
CA GLN A 26 6.17 -22.00 6.71
C GLN A 26 6.85 -23.30 6.28
N LYS A 27 6.22 -24.08 5.40
CA LYS A 27 6.80 -25.32 4.86
C LYS A 27 7.83 -25.06 3.78
N ASP A 28 7.59 -24.06 2.94
CA ASP A 28 8.49 -23.61 1.90
C ASP A 28 8.61 -22.08 1.91
N PRO A 29 9.62 -21.54 2.62
CA PRO A 29 9.82 -20.10 2.74
C PRO A 29 10.01 -19.38 1.41
N ALA A 30 10.45 -20.08 0.35
CA ALA A 30 10.62 -19.47 -0.97
C ALA A 30 9.30 -19.00 -1.58
N LEU A 31 8.16 -19.60 -1.19
CA LEU A 31 6.83 -19.17 -1.63
C LEU A 31 6.46 -17.76 -1.13
N GLY A 32 7.13 -17.27 -0.08
CA GLY A 32 6.94 -15.91 0.43
C GLY A 32 7.62 -14.83 -0.42
N ALA A 33 8.48 -15.20 -1.38
CA ALA A 33 9.16 -14.25 -2.23
C ALA A 33 8.23 -13.71 -3.34
N CYS A 34 7.97 -12.41 -3.32
CA CYS A 34 7.14 -11.72 -4.30
C CYS A 34 7.96 -10.68 -5.08
N ARG A 35 7.61 -10.48 -6.35
CA ARG A 35 8.09 -9.38 -7.19
C ARG A 35 6.91 -8.66 -7.82
N PHE A 36 6.57 -7.51 -7.25
CA PHE A 36 5.54 -6.61 -7.79
C PHE A 36 6.12 -5.73 -8.90
N ARG A 37 5.27 -5.33 -9.85
CA ARG A 37 5.69 -4.55 -11.02
C ARG A 37 4.63 -3.50 -11.37
N ALA A 38 5.10 -2.37 -11.87
CA ALA A 38 4.28 -1.37 -12.54
C ALA A 38 5.03 -0.89 -13.79
N ARG A 39 4.28 -0.46 -14.81
CA ARG A 39 4.82 0.28 -15.96
C ARG A 39 4.19 1.66 -15.95
N ASN A 40 4.93 2.70 -16.33
CA ASN A 40 4.41 4.06 -16.40
C ASN A 40 4.68 4.66 -17.78
N ALA A 41 3.73 5.43 -18.28
CA ALA A 41 3.87 6.19 -19.52
C ALA A 41 3.57 7.67 -19.27
N TRP A 42 4.42 8.53 -19.80
CA TRP A 42 4.21 9.98 -19.84
C TRP A 42 3.13 10.34 -20.86
N LEU A 43 2.22 11.23 -20.47
CA LEU A 43 1.06 11.65 -21.27
C LEU A 43 1.07 13.15 -21.62
N GLY A 44 2.24 13.79 -21.50
CA GLY A 44 2.42 15.21 -21.73
C GLY A 44 2.15 16.07 -20.49
N GLY A 45 2.97 17.11 -20.30
CA GLY A 45 2.93 17.95 -19.10
C GLY A 45 3.29 17.15 -17.84
N THR A 46 2.60 17.41 -16.74
CA THR A 46 2.72 16.68 -15.46
C THR A 46 1.97 15.34 -15.47
N ARG A 47 1.23 15.03 -16.53
CA ARG A 47 0.37 13.85 -16.59
C ARG A 47 1.15 12.60 -16.96
N ASN A 48 0.86 11.52 -16.25
CA ASN A 48 1.36 10.19 -16.53
C ASN A 48 0.35 9.12 -16.07
N CYS A 49 0.48 7.90 -16.58
CA CYS A 49 -0.38 6.79 -16.21
C CYS A 49 0.44 5.54 -15.92
N SER A 50 0.28 5.01 -14.70
CA SER A 50 0.82 3.72 -14.29
C SER A 50 -0.17 2.60 -14.61
N THR A 51 0.34 1.50 -15.15
CA THR A 51 -0.38 0.25 -15.40
C THR A 51 0.18 -0.86 -14.52
N ILE A 52 -0.70 -1.52 -13.77
CA ILE A 52 -0.39 -2.70 -12.94
C ILE A 52 -1.15 -3.90 -13.50
N SER A 53 -0.42 -4.85 -14.09
CA SER A 53 -1.02 -6.00 -14.79
C SER A 53 -0.81 -7.33 -14.09
N GLY A 54 0.16 -7.43 -13.18
CA GLY A 54 0.50 -8.69 -12.52
C GLY A 54 1.79 -8.62 -11.71
N PHE A 55 2.15 -9.74 -11.10
CA PHE A 55 3.29 -9.89 -10.21
C PHE A 55 3.76 -11.35 -10.19
N HIS A 56 5.00 -11.58 -9.77
CA HIS A 56 5.47 -12.93 -9.43
C HIS A 56 5.23 -13.18 -7.94
N GLY A 57 4.66 -14.32 -7.57
CA GLY A 57 4.43 -14.72 -6.19
C GLY A 57 4.10 -16.21 -6.10
N ALA A 58 4.33 -16.82 -4.93
CA ALA A 58 4.11 -18.26 -4.71
C ALA A 58 4.76 -19.15 -5.81
N GLY A 59 5.94 -18.77 -6.27
CA GLY A 59 6.71 -19.51 -7.29
C GLY A 59 6.21 -19.41 -8.73
N GLN A 60 5.28 -18.51 -9.04
CA GLN A 60 4.71 -18.38 -10.39
C GLN A 60 4.40 -16.92 -10.78
N GLU A 61 4.26 -16.66 -12.09
CA GLU A 61 3.71 -15.40 -12.59
C GLU A 61 2.18 -15.39 -12.44
N MET A 62 1.67 -14.31 -11.87
CA MET A 62 0.25 -14.07 -11.66
C MET A 62 -0.17 -12.83 -12.43
N VAL A 63 -1.30 -12.92 -13.13
CA VAL A 63 -1.86 -11.83 -13.95
C VAL A 63 -3.21 -11.45 -13.36
N HIS A 64 -3.46 -10.15 -13.23
CA HIS A 64 -4.77 -9.65 -12.84
C HIS A 64 -5.78 -9.91 -13.95
N ALA A 65 -7.06 -10.09 -13.60
CA ALA A 65 -8.11 -10.29 -14.61
C ALA A 65 -8.17 -9.12 -15.59
N GLU A 66 -8.00 -7.90 -15.09
CA GLU A 66 -7.85 -6.68 -15.87
C GLU A 66 -6.71 -5.82 -15.28
N PRO A 67 -5.98 -5.03 -16.09
CA PRO A 67 -4.96 -4.14 -15.58
C PRO A 67 -5.57 -2.97 -14.80
N PHE A 68 -4.92 -2.56 -13.71
CA PHE A 68 -5.28 -1.35 -12.99
C PHE A 68 -4.53 -0.15 -13.58
N LEU A 69 -5.26 0.94 -13.81
CA LEU A 69 -4.71 2.20 -14.31
C LEU A 69 -4.73 3.25 -13.21
N LEU A 70 -3.57 3.85 -12.95
CA LEU A 70 -3.40 4.92 -11.97
C LEU A 70 -2.88 6.16 -12.69
N ASN A 71 -3.76 7.13 -12.89
CA ASN A 71 -3.37 8.43 -13.43
C ASN A 71 -2.76 9.29 -12.31
N ALA A 72 -1.73 10.04 -12.66
CA ALA A 72 -1.18 11.10 -11.83
C ALA A 72 -1.09 12.39 -12.64
N ASP A 73 -1.31 13.50 -11.96
CA ASP A 73 -1.17 14.86 -12.47
C ASP A 73 -0.70 15.77 -11.33
N GLU A 74 -0.64 17.07 -11.55
CA GLU A 74 -0.37 18.06 -10.51
C GLU A 74 -1.50 19.12 -10.49
N PRO A 75 -1.70 19.83 -9.38
CA PRO A 75 -2.60 20.98 -9.34
C PRO A 75 -2.04 22.14 -10.18
N ALA A 76 -2.90 23.10 -10.53
CA ALA A 76 -2.52 24.24 -11.37
C ALA A 76 -1.33 25.05 -10.81
N VAL A 77 -1.21 25.16 -9.48
CA VAL A 77 -0.09 25.87 -8.83
C VAL A 77 1.26 25.19 -9.06
N LEU A 78 1.26 23.90 -9.39
CA LEU A 78 2.44 23.11 -9.79
C LEU A 78 2.45 22.82 -11.30
N ALA A 79 1.82 23.71 -12.08
CA ALA A 79 1.75 23.66 -13.54
C ALA A 79 1.05 22.41 -14.12
N GLY A 80 0.19 21.74 -13.34
CA GLY A 80 -0.61 20.63 -13.83
C GLY A 80 -2.06 20.98 -14.17
N GLY A 81 -2.79 19.97 -14.63
CA GLY A 81 -4.16 20.11 -15.14
C GLY A 81 -5.24 19.77 -14.12
N ASP A 82 -4.86 19.41 -12.89
CA ASP A 82 -5.74 18.93 -11.83
C ASP A 82 -6.66 17.79 -12.31
N LYS A 83 -6.11 16.85 -13.11
CA LYS A 83 -6.85 15.73 -13.71
C LYS A 83 -6.74 14.42 -12.93
N ALA A 84 -5.86 14.36 -11.94
CA ALA A 84 -5.69 13.24 -11.03
C ALA A 84 -4.92 13.70 -9.80
N ALA A 85 -5.01 12.92 -8.71
CA ALA A 85 -4.15 13.10 -7.54
C ALA A 85 -2.67 13.04 -7.94
N ASN A 86 -1.84 13.79 -7.22
CA ASN A 86 -0.42 13.85 -7.52
C ASN A 86 0.37 12.68 -6.94
N PRO A 87 1.63 12.47 -7.37
CA PRO A 87 2.41 11.32 -6.93
C PRO A 87 2.62 11.22 -5.42
N VAL A 88 2.73 12.35 -4.70
CA VAL A 88 2.92 12.33 -3.24
C VAL A 88 1.62 12.02 -2.50
N GLU A 89 0.47 12.43 -3.03
CA GLU A 89 -0.85 12.00 -2.56
C GLU A 89 -1.07 10.50 -2.80
N HIS A 90 -0.63 9.97 -3.94
CA HIS A 90 -0.63 8.52 -4.21
C HIS A 90 0.21 7.73 -3.20
N LEU A 91 1.32 8.30 -2.71
CA LEU A 91 2.11 7.68 -1.64
C LEU A 91 1.31 7.59 -0.33
N LEU A 92 0.57 8.63 0.04
CA LEU A 92 -0.32 8.60 1.22
C LEU A 92 -1.45 7.58 1.02
N ASN A 93 -2.05 7.52 -0.17
CA ASN A 93 -3.05 6.50 -0.52
C ASN A 93 -2.50 5.07 -0.36
N ALA A 94 -1.32 4.80 -0.90
CA ALA A 94 -0.66 3.49 -0.78
C ALA A 94 -0.37 3.15 0.69
N LEU A 95 0.09 4.12 1.48
CA LEU A 95 0.33 3.94 2.91
C LEU A 95 -0.96 3.62 3.67
N ALA A 96 -2.03 4.38 3.43
CA ALA A 96 -3.34 4.19 4.05
C ALA A 96 -3.89 2.79 3.77
N GLY A 97 -3.93 2.39 2.49
CA GLY A 97 -4.43 1.09 2.08
C GLY A 97 -3.60 -0.06 2.66
N CYS A 98 -2.28 0.09 2.71
CA CYS A 98 -1.39 -0.94 3.21
C CYS A 98 -1.50 -1.13 4.72
N ILE A 99 -1.53 -0.04 5.51
CA ILE A 99 -1.73 -0.15 6.97
C ILE A 99 -3.11 -0.74 7.30
N THR A 100 -4.16 -0.28 6.62
CA THR A 100 -5.53 -0.82 6.78
C THR A 100 -5.56 -2.32 6.50
N THR A 101 -4.99 -2.75 5.37
CA THR A 101 -4.98 -4.18 4.99
C THR A 101 -4.22 -5.03 6.01
N SER A 102 -3.03 -4.58 6.44
CA SER A 102 -2.25 -5.29 7.46
C SER A 102 -3.00 -5.38 8.79
N MET A 103 -3.59 -4.29 9.26
CA MET A 103 -4.35 -4.27 10.51
C MET A 103 -5.52 -5.26 10.46
N VAL A 104 -6.32 -5.22 9.39
CA VAL A 104 -7.51 -6.09 9.24
C VAL A 104 -7.11 -7.57 9.13
N ALA A 105 -6.08 -7.88 8.33
CA ALA A 105 -5.59 -9.25 8.15
C ALA A 105 -5.04 -9.86 9.43
N HIS A 106 -4.22 -9.11 10.16
CA HIS A 106 -3.70 -9.60 11.43
C HIS A 106 -4.80 -9.67 12.50
N ALA A 107 -5.68 -8.67 12.59
CA ALA A 107 -6.83 -8.72 13.50
C ALA A 107 -7.66 -9.98 13.28
N ALA A 108 -7.89 -10.36 12.01
CA ALA A 108 -8.64 -11.56 11.66
C ALA A 108 -7.98 -12.85 12.19
N VAL A 109 -6.65 -12.98 12.07
CA VAL A 109 -5.89 -14.13 12.62
C VAL A 109 -5.91 -14.16 14.14
N HIS A 110 -5.93 -12.99 14.79
CA HIS A 110 -6.02 -12.85 16.24
C HIS A 110 -7.45 -12.95 16.80
N GLY A 111 -8.46 -13.20 15.95
CA GLY A 111 -9.85 -13.30 16.38
C GLY A 111 -10.49 -11.97 16.78
N ILE A 112 -9.93 -10.85 16.35
CA ILE A 112 -10.41 -9.50 16.65
C ILE A 112 -11.38 -9.06 15.56
N SER A 113 -12.63 -8.80 15.95
CA SER A 113 -13.66 -8.23 15.09
C SER A 113 -13.48 -6.72 14.94
N ILE A 114 -13.51 -6.24 13.70
CA ILE A 114 -13.52 -4.83 13.34
C ILE A 114 -14.83 -4.55 12.61
N ASP A 115 -15.68 -3.72 13.21
CA ASP A 115 -16.98 -3.36 12.62
C ASP A 115 -16.82 -2.23 11.60
N GLU A 116 -15.97 -1.23 11.91
CA GLU A 116 -15.69 -0.05 11.10
C GLU A 116 -14.23 0.35 11.26
N LEU A 117 -13.58 0.80 10.19
CA LEU A 117 -12.20 1.27 10.18
C LEU A 117 -12.03 2.37 9.13
N GLU A 118 -11.66 3.57 9.59
CA GLU A 118 -11.34 4.72 8.72
C GLU A 118 -10.00 5.34 9.12
N SER A 119 -9.35 6.03 8.18
CA SER A 119 -8.07 6.69 8.41
C SER A 119 -7.97 8.06 7.75
N GLU A 120 -7.40 9.02 8.46
CA GLU A 120 -7.00 10.33 7.96
C GLU A 120 -5.46 10.40 7.93
N LEU A 121 -4.90 10.89 6.83
CA LEU A 121 -3.45 11.02 6.64
C LEU A 121 -3.08 12.43 6.22
N GLU A 122 -2.00 12.94 6.79
CA GLU A 122 -1.37 14.19 6.37
C GLU A 122 0.15 14.05 6.37
N GLY A 123 0.82 14.80 5.49
CA GLY A 123 2.27 14.78 5.38
C GLY A 123 2.82 16.16 5.03
N ASP A 124 3.94 16.53 5.65
CA ASP A 124 4.58 17.81 5.40
C ASP A 124 5.66 17.68 4.34
N ILE A 125 5.58 18.50 3.29
CA ILE A 125 6.59 18.60 2.24
C ILE A 125 6.94 20.07 1.99
N ASP A 126 8.23 20.34 1.79
CA ASP A 126 8.72 21.67 1.44
C ASP A 126 9.21 21.66 -0.01
N LEU A 127 8.45 22.32 -0.87
CA LEU A 127 8.69 22.32 -2.32
C LEU A 127 10.01 22.99 -2.71
N ARG A 128 10.67 23.75 -1.83
CA ARG A 128 12.01 24.30 -2.11
C ARG A 128 13.02 23.19 -2.39
N GLY A 129 12.87 22.02 -1.78
CA GLY A 129 13.70 20.86 -2.05
C GLY A 129 13.45 20.30 -3.46
N PHE A 130 12.18 20.05 -3.78
CA PHE A 130 11.75 19.56 -5.11
C PHE A 130 12.13 20.51 -6.25
N LEU A 131 11.88 21.82 -6.08
CA LEU A 131 12.16 22.87 -7.06
C LEU A 131 13.65 23.23 -7.17
N GLY A 132 14.53 22.59 -6.39
CA GLY A 132 15.97 22.87 -6.41
C GLY A 132 16.38 24.24 -5.86
N LEU A 133 15.50 24.90 -5.11
CA LEU A 133 15.71 26.24 -4.55
C LEU A 133 16.56 26.21 -3.27
N ASN A 134 16.57 25.09 -2.55
CA ASN A 134 17.41 24.92 -1.36
C ASN A 134 17.90 23.47 -1.24
N PRO A 135 19.21 23.21 -1.38
CA PRO A 135 19.76 21.85 -1.31
C PRO A 135 19.72 21.24 0.11
N ALA A 136 19.56 22.06 1.15
CA ALA A 136 19.44 21.58 2.53
C ALA A 136 18.01 21.14 2.89
N VAL A 137 17.03 21.41 2.04
CA VAL A 137 15.63 21.01 2.25
C VAL A 137 15.40 19.61 1.68
N PRO A 138 14.89 18.65 2.48
CA PRO A 138 14.53 17.32 1.97
C PRO A 138 13.54 17.40 0.80
N LYS A 139 13.69 16.49 -0.17
CA LYS A 139 12.86 16.47 -1.40
C LYS A 139 11.55 15.69 -1.25
N GLY A 140 11.36 15.00 -0.12
CA GLY A 140 10.17 14.20 0.18
C GLY A 140 9.52 14.63 1.49
N TYR A 141 8.55 13.85 1.96
CA TYR A 141 7.90 14.08 3.25
C TYR A 141 8.91 14.10 4.40
N THR A 142 8.78 15.07 5.30
CA THR A 142 9.57 15.14 6.54
C THR A 142 8.86 14.49 7.71
N ASN A 143 7.52 14.48 7.70
CA ASN A 143 6.71 13.79 8.69
C ASN A 143 5.34 13.42 8.10
N ILE A 144 4.94 12.15 8.24
CA ILE A 144 3.61 11.66 7.87
C ILE A 144 2.89 11.23 9.15
N ARG A 145 1.67 11.72 9.33
CA ARG A 145 0.83 11.42 10.49
C ARG A 145 -0.42 10.70 10.02
N VAL A 146 -0.70 9.57 10.65
CA VAL A 146 -1.83 8.70 10.33
C VAL A 146 -2.71 8.57 11.55
N LYS A 147 -4.00 8.88 11.41
CA LYS A 147 -5.00 8.75 12.47
C LYS A 147 -6.05 7.74 12.04
N PHE A 148 -6.14 6.63 12.77
CA PHE A 148 -7.20 5.65 12.60
C PHE A 148 -8.34 5.91 13.57
N ARG A 149 -9.57 5.65 13.11
CA ARG A 149 -10.75 5.46 13.95
C ARG A 149 -11.29 4.07 13.66
N VAL A 150 -11.45 3.28 14.72
CA VAL A 150 -11.82 1.87 14.62
C VAL A 150 -12.94 1.57 15.61
N LYS A 151 -13.94 0.81 15.16
CA LYS A 151 -15.02 0.30 15.99
C LYS A 151 -14.74 -1.16 16.31
N THR A 152 -14.34 -1.40 17.56
CA THR A 152 -13.93 -2.68 18.15
C THR A 152 -14.00 -2.55 19.68
N ALA A 153 -13.87 -3.66 20.41
CA ALA A 153 -13.65 -3.64 21.85
C ALA A 153 -12.39 -2.82 22.24
N PRO A 154 -12.44 -1.93 23.25
CA PRO A 154 -11.34 -1.02 23.61
C PRO A 154 -10.01 -1.72 23.93
N GLU A 155 -10.05 -2.92 24.49
CA GLU A 155 -8.88 -3.75 24.81
C GLU A 155 -8.07 -4.13 23.56
N ASN A 156 -8.68 -4.13 22.38
CA ASN A 156 -8.01 -4.48 21.12
C ASN A 156 -7.14 -3.33 20.58
N LEU A 157 -7.34 -2.09 21.02
CA LEU A 157 -6.72 -0.90 20.41
C LEU A 157 -5.19 -0.92 20.45
N ALA A 158 -4.60 -1.34 21.57
CA ALA A 158 -3.15 -1.42 21.70
C ALA A 158 -2.56 -2.44 20.72
N LEU A 159 -3.17 -3.62 20.65
CA LEU A 159 -2.74 -4.67 19.73
C LEU A 159 -2.94 -4.25 18.26
N LEU A 160 -4.08 -3.64 17.90
CA LEU A 160 -4.29 -3.14 16.53
C LEU A 160 -3.23 -2.12 16.09
N ARG A 161 -2.76 -1.29 17.02
CA ARG A 161 -1.65 -0.34 16.75
C ARG A 161 -0.34 -1.07 16.46
N GLU A 162 -0.05 -2.15 17.18
CA GLU A 162 1.13 -2.98 16.92
C GLU A 162 1.00 -3.70 15.56
N LEU A 163 -0.20 -4.21 15.27
CA LEU A 163 -0.49 -4.93 14.02
C LEU A 163 -0.40 -4.02 12.78
N ALA A 164 -0.69 -2.73 12.90
CA ALA A 164 -0.48 -1.75 11.84
C ALA A 164 0.98 -1.67 11.37
N ALA A 165 1.95 -1.94 12.26
CA ALA A 165 3.38 -1.89 11.94
C ALA A 165 3.85 -3.03 11.02
N PHE A 166 3.03 -4.05 10.75
CA PHE A 166 3.34 -5.10 9.77
C PHE A 166 3.18 -4.65 8.31
N SER A 167 2.71 -3.42 8.08
CA SER A 167 2.55 -2.85 6.73
C SER A 167 3.87 -2.77 5.96
N PRO A 168 3.99 -3.43 4.79
CA PRO A 168 5.18 -3.31 3.95
C PRO A 168 5.47 -1.88 3.50
N VAL A 169 4.43 -1.08 3.16
CA VAL A 169 4.61 0.31 2.73
C VAL A 169 5.08 1.17 3.89
N TYR A 170 4.52 0.99 5.09
CA TYR A 170 5.01 1.67 6.30
C TYR A 170 6.49 1.38 6.54
N ASN A 171 6.88 0.10 6.54
CA ASN A 171 8.27 -0.31 6.77
C ASN A 171 9.22 0.22 5.68
N THR A 172 8.76 0.28 4.43
CA THR A 172 9.53 0.87 3.32
C THR A 172 9.85 2.35 3.56
N LEU A 173 8.90 3.12 4.12
CA LEU A 173 9.09 4.54 4.43
C LEU A 173 10.01 4.76 5.63
N VAL A 174 9.86 3.96 6.70
CA VAL A 174 10.63 4.18 7.93
C VAL A 174 12.03 3.58 7.91
N GLN A 175 12.27 2.54 7.10
CA GLN A 175 13.57 1.88 6.98
C GLN A 175 14.33 2.31 5.71
N GLY A 176 13.61 2.75 4.67
CA GLY A 176 14.17 3.11 3.37
C GLY A 176 14.52 1.89 2.51
N ALA A 177 13.80 1.70 1.41
CA ALA A 177 14.22 0.76 0.37
C ALA A 177 15.32 1.38 -0.51
N LYS A 178 16.27 0.56 -0.96
CA LYS A 178 17.21 0.98 -2.01
C LYS A 178 16.44 1.16 -3.32
N VAL A 179 16.58 2.33 -3.94
CA VAL A 179 16.00 2.63 -5.25
C VAL A 179 17.14 2.95 -6.21
N ASP A 180 17.32 2.08 -7.20
CA ASP A 180 18.26 2.29 -8.29
C ASP A 180 17.51 2.87 -9.49
N ILE A 181 18.04 3.95 -10.06
CA ILE A 181 17.47 4.63 -11.24
C ILE A 181 18.51 4.54 -12.35
N ASP A 182 18.06 4.06 -13.52
CA ASP A 182 18.85 3.98 -14.74
C ASP A 182 18.15 4.73 -15.88
N ILE A 183 18.92 5.33 -16.79
CA ILE A 183 18.42 6.14 -17.90
C ILE A 183 19.17 5.76 -19.18
N GLU A 184 18.43 5.23 -20.14
CA GLU A 184 18.93 4.83 -21.46
C GLU A 184 18.34 5.75 -22.55
N ALA A 185 19.12 6.03 -23.59
CA ALA A 185 18.62 6.69 -24.79
C ALA A 185 17.94 5.67 -25.71
N CYS A 186 16.76 6.02 -26.23
CA CYS A 186 16.03 5.21 -27.21
C CYS A 186 16.51 5.46 -28.64
#